data_AF-A0A8H3QY41-F1
#
_entry.id   AF-A0A8H3QY41-F1
#
_cell.length_a   1.000
_cell.length_b   1.000
_cell.length_c   1.000
_cell.angle_alpha   90.00
_cell.angle_beta   90.00
_cell.angle_gamma   90.00
#
_symmetry.space_group_name_H-M   'P 1'
#
loop_
_entity.id
_entity.type
_entity.pdbx_description
1 polymer ?
#
loop_
_entity_poly.entity_id
_entity_poly.type
_entity_poly.pdbx_seq_one_letter_code
_entity_poly.pdbx_strand_id
1 'polypeptide(L)'
;MCNHEKLKERSYHIPKLFYEFFGRADPELYKQSQKSFDANELNIHCQALAPYATSSWMLRSNFDWLCDAFDCFIIAISSYVGFLQCQCDITAKNHASENPVRSIDKAVTFKIHKKNI
;
A
#
# COMPACT_ATOMS: atom_id res chain seq x y z
N MET A 1 -9.35 -9.80 -25.11
CA MET A 1 -8.53 -8.79 -24.43
C MET A 1 -9.44 -7.65 -23.94
N CYS A 2 -9.57 -7.53 -22.63
CA CYS A 2 -10.32 -6.45 -21.99
C CYS A 2 -9.33 -5.31 -21.71
N ASN A 3 -9.06 -4.48 -22.73
CA ASN A 3 -8.10 -3.39 -22.60
C ASN A 3 -8.74 -2.17 -21.96
N HIS A 4 -8.02 -1.55 -21.03
CA HIS A 4 -8.29 -0.26 -20.40
C HIS A 4 -8.57 0.88 -21.41
N GLU A 5 -8.12 0.73 -22.66
CA GLU A 5 -8.47 1.62 -23.79
C GLU A 5 -9.98 1.69 -24.02
N LYS A 6 -10.72 0.57 -23.89
CA LYS A 6 -12.18 0.56 -24.00
C LYS A 6 -12.87 1.33 -22.88
N LEU A 7 -12.22 1.48 -21.72
CA LEU A 7 -12.73 2.31 -20.63
C LEU A 7 -12.53 3.79 -20.96
N LYS A 8 -11.36 4.17 -21.50
CA LYS A 8 -11.12 5.53 -22.01
C LYS A 8 -12.08 5.92 -23.13
N GLU A 9 -12.33 5.03 -24.09
CA GLU A 9 -13.28 5.24 -25.19
C GLU A 9 -14.72 5.48 -24.71
N ARG A 10 -15.06 4.96 -23.53
CA ARG A 10 -16.35 5.17 -22.85
C ARG A 10 -16.33 6.34 -21.87
N SER A 11 -15.32 7.21 -21.97
CA SER A 11 -15.11 8.38 -21.11
C SER A 11 -14.88 8.05 -19.63
N TYR A 12 -14.38 6.85 -19.32
CA TYR A 12 -13.95 6.49 -17.98
C TYR A 12 -12.46 6.83 -17.82
N HIS A 13 -12.19 7.93 -17.12
CA HIS A 13 -10.82 8.38 -16.87
C HIS A 13 -10.31 7.79 -15.56
N ILE A 14 -9.61 6.66 -15.65
CA ILE A 14 -8.89 6.06 -14.52
C ILE A 14 -7.56 6.81 -14.34
N PRO A 15 -7.19 7.27 -13.12
CA PRO A 15 -5.96 8.01 -12.90
C PRO A 15 -4.75 7.14 -13.21
N LYS A 16 -3.68 7.75 -13.74
CA LYS A 16 -2.40 7.05 -13.99
C LYS A 16 -1.88 6.35 -12.73
N LEU A 17 -2.07 7.01 -11.58
CA LEU A 17 -1.69 6.54 -10.25
C LEU A 17 -2.31 5.17 -9.91
N PHE A 18 -3.46 4.83 -10.48
CA PHE A 18 -4.10 3.53 -10.30
C PHE A 18 -3.32 2.42 -11.01
N TYR A 19 -2.90 2.67 -12.25
CA TYR A 19 -2.08 1.72 -13.01
C TYR A 19 -0.71 1.51 -12.35
N GLU A 20 -0.13 2.57 -11.80
CA GLU A 20 1.13 2.50 -11.06
C GLU A 20 0.97 1.65 -9.79
N PHE A 21 -0.17 1.77 -9.09
CA PHE A 21 -0.47 0.96 -7.91
C PHE A 21 -0.63 -0.53 -8.25
N PHE A 22 -1.56 -0.86 -9.16
CA PHE A 22 -1.84 -2.26 -9.51
C PHE A 22 -0.72 -2.90 -10.32
N GLY A 23 0.03 -2.11 -11.09
CA GLY A 23 1.21 -2.57 -11.82
C GLY A 23 2.34 -3.03 -10.90
N ARG A 24 2.35 -2.63 -9.61
CA ARG A 24 3.26 -3.26 -8.65
C ARG A 24 2.89 -4.72 -8.39
N ALA A 25 1.63 -5.11 -8.47
CA ALA A 25 1.25 -6.51 -8.30
C ALA A 25 1.48 -7.38 -9.55
N ASP A 26 2.31 -6.94 -10.52
CA ASP A 26 2.58 -7.66 -11.76
C ASP A 26 3.72 -8.72 -11.62
N PRO A 27 3.40 -10.03 -11.75
CA PRO A 27 4.32 -11.15 -11.96
C PRO A 27 5.54 -10.87 -12.82
N GLU A 28 5.31 -10.27 -13.98
CA GLU A 28 6.31 -10.18 -15.04
C GLU A 28 7.36 -9.10 -14.75
N LEU A 29 7.08 -8.21 -13.80
CA LEU A 29 7.99 -7.16 -13.34
C LEU A 29 8.88 -7.59 -12.15
N TYR A 30 8.69 -8.80 -11.59
CA TYR A 30 9.31 -9.27 -10.34
C TYR A 30 10.77 -9.75 -10.45
N LYS A 31 11.63 -9.14 -11.27
CA LYS A 31 13.07 -9.50 -11.25
C LYS A 31 13.80 -9.06 -9.96
N GLN A 32 13.18 -8.27 -9.08
CA GLN A 32 13.79 -7.72 -7.86
C GLN A 32 12.81 -7.68 -6.68
N SER A 33 13.32 -7.57 -5.45
CA SER A 33 12.50 -7.40 -4.24
C SER A 33 11.64 -6.15 -4.36
N GLN A 34 10.34 -6.31 -4.13
CA GLN A 34 9.41 -5.21 -4.29
C GLN A 34 9.56 -4.17 -3.18
N LYS A 35 9.61 -2.90 -3.57
CA LYS A 35 9.57 -1.80 -2.61
C LYS A 35 8.19 -1.82 -1.94
N SER A 36 8.15 -1.99 -0.62
CA SER A 36 6.94 -1.84 0.16
C SER A 36 6.39 -0.43 -0.01
N PHE A 37 5.08 -0.29 -0.03
CA PHE A 37 4.46 1.02 0.04
C PHE A 37 4.79 1.69 1.37
N ASP A 38 5.14 2.98 1.33
CA ASP A 38 5.10 3.79 2.54
C ASP A 38 3.68 4.33 2.79
N ALA A 39 3.42 4.78 4.02
CA ALA A 39 2.10 5.22 4.43
C ALA A 39 1.59 6.43 3.62
N ASN A 40 2.49 7.35 3.23
CA ASN A 40 2.12 8.53 2.45
C ASN A 40 1.75 8.15 1.02
N GLU A 41 2.53 7.27 0.40
CA GLU A 41 2.24 6.74 -0.93
C GLU A 41 0.85 6.07 -0.97
N LEU A 42 0.58 5.14 -0.06
CA LEU A 42 -0.73 4.48 0.05
C LEU A 42 -1.87 5.46 0.34
N ASN A 43 -1.64 6.46 1.18
CA ASN A 43 -2.65 7.47 1.48
C ASN A 43 -3.01 8.30 0.24
N ILE A 44 -2.02 8.69 -0.57
CA ILE A 44 -2.25 9.38 -1.85
C ILE A 44 -3.07 8.49 -2.79
N HIS A 45 -2.75 7.20 -2.89
CA HIS A 45 -3.55 6.26 -3.68
C HIS A 45 -4.99 6.17 -3.18
N CYS A 46 -5.19 6.09 -1.87
CA CYS A 46 -6.52 6.02 -1.28
C CYS A 46 -7.35 7.28 -1.55
N GLN A 47 -6.75 8.46 -1.41
CA GLN A 47 -7.40 9.74 -1.67
C GLN A 47 -7.74 9.93 -3.16
N ALA A 48 -6.85 9.49 -4.05
CA ALA A 48 -7.13 9.49 -5.49
C ALA A 48 -8.29 8.56 -5.84
N LEU A 49 -8.57 7.56 -5.00
CA LEU A 49 -9.54 6.52 -5.28
C LEU A 49 -10.91 6.69 -4.69
N ALA A 50 -10.99 7.26 -3.49
CA ALA A 50 -12.26 7.47 -2.81
C ALA A 50 -13.34 8.14 -3.69
N PRO A 51 -13.04 9.14 -4.56
CA PRO A 51 -14.05 9.75 -5.43
C PRO A 51 -14.66 8.81 -6.48
N TYR A 52 -13.99 7.69 -6.80
CA TYR A 52 -14.51 6.73 -7.76
C TYR A 52 -15.67 5.91 -7.20
N ALA A 53 -15.72 5.68 -5.88
CA ALA A 53 -16.82 4.97 -5.24
C ALA A 53 -18.19 5.62 -5.52
N THR A 54 -18.22 6.95 -5.66
CA THR A 54 -19.44 7.73 -5.91
C THR A 54 -19.55 8.22 -7.36
N SER A 55 -18.67 7.76 -8.25
CA SER A 55 -18.71 8.16 -9.65
C SER A 55 -19.96 7.63 -10.36
N SER A 56 -20.57 8.46 -11.20
CA SER A 56 -21.84 8.15 -11.88
C SER A 56 -21.82 6.90 -12.77
N TRP A 57 -20.63 6.41 -13.14
CA TRP A 57 -20.49 5.17 -13.89
C TRP A 57 -20.39 3.94 -12.97
N MET A 58 -19.79 4.06 -11.79
CA MET A 58 -19.73 3.00 -10.77
C MET A 58 -21.12 2.70 -10.24
N LEU A 59 -21.96 3.73 -10.09
CA LEU A 59 -23.36 3.59 -9.64
C LEU A 59 -24.32 3.03 -10.70
N ARG A 60 -23.83 2.59 -11.87
CA ARG A 60 -24.69 1.95 -12.88
C ARG A 60 -24.78 0.47 -12.59
N SER A 61 -25.94 -0.12 -12.87
CA SER A 61 -26.21 -1.55 -12.64
C SER A 61 -25.22 -2.52 -13.29
N ASN A 62 -24.57 -2.11 -14.38
CA ASN A 62 -23.50 -2.88 -15.02
C ASN A 62 -22.26 -3.09 -14.14
N PHE A 63 -22.10 -2.30 -13.07
CA PHE A 63 -20.96 -2.29 -12.16
C PHE A 63 -21.37 -2.57 -10.71
N ASP A 64 -22.62 -2.99 -10.43
CA ASP A 64 -23.06 -3.32 -9.07
C ASP A 64 -22.14 -4.34 -8.39
N TRP A 65 -21.62 -5.31 -9.16
CA TRP A 65 -20.66 -6.31 -8.69
C TRP A 65 -19.32 -5.73 -8.22
N LEU A 66 -18.96 -4.54 -8.69
CA LEU A 66 -17.68 -3.87 -8.40
C LEU A 66 -17.78 -2.94 -7.20
N CYS A 67 -18.95 -2.35 -6.92
CA CYS A 67 -19.14 -1.38 -5.84
C CYS A 67 -18.69 -1.93 -4.48
N ASP A 68 -19.26 -3.06 -4.05
CA ASP A 68 -18.92 -3.67 -2.76
C ASP A 68 -17.44 -4.05 -2.67
N ALA A 69 -16.90 -4.63 -3.74
CA ALA A 69 -15.48 -5.02 -3.80
C ALA A 69 -14.56 -3.80 -3.73
N PHE A 70 -14.94 -2.70 -4.38
CA PHE A 70 -14.18 -1.46 -4.37
C PHE A 70 -14.23 -0.81 -3.00
N ASP A 71 -15.38 -0.74 -2.34
CA ASP A 71 -15.50 -0.19 -0.99
C ASP A 71 -14.67 -1.00 0.01
N CYS A 72 -14.75 -2.33 -0.02
CA CYS A 72 -13.88 -3.20 0.79
C CYS A 72 -12.40 -2.90 0.54
N PHE A 73 -12.02 -2.67 -0.71
CA PHE A 73 -10.64 -2.35 -1.08
C PHE A 73 -10.18 -0.99 -0.54
N ILE A 74 -11.01 0.06 -0.60
CA ILE A 74 -10.71 1.38 -0.01
C ILE A 74 -10.53 1.26 1.51
N ILE A 75 -11.40 0.51 2.17
CA ILE A 75 -11.32 0.26 3.62
C ILE A 75 -10.01 -0.47 3.97
N ALA A 76 -9.65 -1.49 3.19
CA ALA A 76 -8.43 -2.25 3.42
C ALA A 76 -7.17 -1.38 3.28
N ILE A 77 -7.09 -0.56 2.21
CA ILE A 77 -5.97 0.39 2.03
C ILE A 77 -5.92 1.39 3.19
N SER A 78 -7.05 2.00 3.55
CA SER A 78 -7.12 2.99 4.64
C SER A 78 -6.66 2.39 5.98
N SER A 79 -7.09 1.17 6.27
CA SER A 79 -6.70 0.45 7.49
C SER A 79 -5.20 0.17 7.51
N TYR A 80 -4.64 -0.22 6.36
CA TYR A 80 -3.21 -0.50 6.24
C TYR A 80 -2.35 0.77 6.34
N VAL A 81 -2.81 1.90 5.79
CA VAL A 81 -2.18 3.21 6.02
C VAL A 81 -2.11 3.53 7.52
N GLY A 82 -3.21 3.36 8.24
CA GLY A 82 -3.25 3.58 9.70
C GLY A 82 -2.29 2.66 10.45
N PHE A 83 -2.20 1.39 10.05
CA PHE A 83 -1.23 0.45 10.59
C PHE A 83 0.22 0.93 10.38
N LEU A 84 0.58 1.35 9.16
CA LEU A 84 1.92 1.82 8.84
C LEU A 84 2.29 3.10 9.61
N GLN A 85 1.35 4.03 9.77
CA GLN A 85 1.55 5.24 10.59
C GLN A 85 1.82 4.89 12.06
N CYS A 86 1.00 4.01 12.64
CA CYS A 86 1.22 3.51 14.00
C CYS A 86 2.59 2.84 14.14
N GLN A 87 3.01 2.03 13.16
CA GLN A 87 4.31 1.38 13.16
C GLN A 87 5.46 2.40 13.12
N CYS A 88 5.35 3.44 12.31
CA CYS A 88 6.31 4.54 12.25
C CYS A 88 6.41 5.26 13.60
N ASP A 89 5.27 5.59 14.23
CA ASP A 89 5.24 6.27 15.53
C ASP A 89 5.87 5.42 16.64
N ILE A 90 5.57 4.12 16.67
CA ILE A 90 6.18 3.18 17.61
C ILE A 90 7.70 3.12 17.38
N THR A 91 8.14 3.03 16.12
CA THR A 91 9.56 2.98 15.78
C THR A 91 10.27 4.27 16.19
N ALA A 92 9.68 5.43 15.94
CA ALA A 92 10.22 6.72 16.35
C ALA A 92 10.33 6.85 17.88
N LYS A 93 9.28 6.45 18.61
CA LYS A 93 9.30 6.41 20.09
C LYS A 93 10.38 5.48 20.62
N ASN A 94 10.53 4.31 20.02
CA ASN A 94 11.56 3.34 20.38
C ASN A 94 12.97 3.87 20.12
N HIS A 95 13.19 4.55 18.99
CA HIS A 95 14.49 5.17 18.67
C HIS A 95 14.83 6.34 19.60
N ALA A 96 13.82 7.08 20.07
CA ALA A 96 14.00 8.16 21.04
C ALA A 96 14.11 7.65 22.49
N SER A 97 13.83 6.37 22.74
CA SER A 97 13.88 5.80 24.08
C SER A 97 15.30 5.42 24.48
N GLU A 98 15.74 5.90 25.64
CA GLU A 98 16.99 5.45 26.26
C GLU A 98 16.86 4.03 26.86
N ASN A 99 15.64 3.55 27.04
CA ASN A 99 15.38 2.22 27.56
C ASN A 99 15.33 1.18 26.43
N PRO A 100 16.07 0.06 26.55
CA PRO A 100 16.03 -0.99 25.55
C PRO A 100 14.62 -1.54 25.32
N VAL A 101 14.19 -1.58 24.06
CA VAL A 101 12.88 -2.11 23.64
C VAL A 101 12.72 -3.60 23.97
N ARG A 102 13.84 -4.34 24.06
CA ARG A 102 13.89 -5.74 24.49
C ARG A 102 14.87 -5.90 25.65
N SER A 103 14.55 -6.79 26.57
CA SER A 103 15.50 -7.20 27.61
C SER A 103 16.69 -7.91 26.98
N ILE A 104 17.86 -7.74 27.61
CA ILE A 104 19.11 -8.36 27.18
C ILE A 104 18.97 -9.88 27.12
N ASP A 105 18.23 -10.47 28.07
CA ASP A 105 17.98 -11.92 28.13
C ASP A 105 17.20 -12.48 26.93
N LYS A 106 16.47 -11.60 26.22
CA LYS A 106 15.69 -11.94 25.02
C LYS A 106 16.38 -11.49 23.72
N ALA A 107 17.55 -10.86 23.82
CA ALA A 107 18.31 -10.38 22.66
C ALA A 107 19.29 -11.46 22.17
N VAL A 108 19.30 -11.72 20.87
CA VAL A 108 20.29 -12.62 20.27
C VAL A 108 21.64 -11.90 20.27
N THR A 109 22.62 -12.45 20.98
CA THR A 109 23.98 -11.91 21.03
C THR A 109 24.80 -12.45 19.86
N PHE A 110 25.33 -11.55 19.02
CA PHE A 110 26.28 -11.92 17.97
C PHE A 110 27.68 -11.47 18.36
N LYS A 111 28.64 -12.40 18.39
CA LYS A 111 30.06 -12.06 18.61
C LYS A 111 30.67 -11.61 17.29
N ILE A 112 30.93 -10.31 17.17
CA ILE A 112 31.71 -9.76 16.04
C ILE A 112 33.17 -10.08 16.30
N HIS A 113 33.74 -11.02 15.53
CA HIS A 113 35.17 -11.27 15.55
C HIS A 113 35.84 -10.19 14.69
N LYS A 114 36.75 -9.39 15.31
CA LYS A 114 37.61 -8.49 14.54
C LYS A 114 38.44 -9.33 13.57
N LYS A 115 38.41 -8.95 12.29
CA LYS A 115 39.30 -9.52 11.28
C LYS A 115 40.73 -9.22 11.74
N ASN A 116 41.55 -10.25 11.91
CA ASN A 116 42.99 -10.06 12.13
C ASN A 116 43.53 -9.36 10.87
N ILE A 117 43.97 -8.12 11.04
CA ILE A 117 44.79 -7.39 10.07
C ILE A 117 46.22 -7.86 10.24
#